data_AF-A0A959CDH3-F1
#
_entry.id   AF-A0A959CDH3-F1
#
_cell.length_a   1.000
_cell.length_b   1.000
_cell.length_c   1.000
_cell.angle_alpha   90.00
_cell.angle_beta   90.00
_cell.angle_gamma   90.00
#
_symmetry.space_group_name_H-M   'P 1'
#
loop_
_entity.id
_entity.type
_entity.pdbx_description
1 polymer ?
#
loop_
_entity_poly.entity_id
_entity_poly.type
_entity_poly.pdbx_seq_one_letter_code
_entity_poly.pdbx_strand_id
1 'polypeptide(L)'
;MKPSLDDLGVAINYDILDHGYTPEQDQLVDELYAAATKGKRQYLPKIKQAIRRFPHLPVFKNFLYVLYGKLGMKAEARRVLETIRELHPQYVTGKITRAMSALDDNKMEEAAEILCHFDLKELARACGRQELHYSEVLKTWFTAARYHLQLDDPDRAEHYWELMEELEPDSNEGELIAQALVIKRMQKGMERMKKEREAEQWVESYPTYIVEQSEEAPELPHPELEALYEYSEEDLPEDVIREILELPRDSLRAGLRMILEDC
;
A
#
# COMPACT_ATOMS: atom_id res chain seq x y z
N MET A 1 -4.71 15.12 10.63
CA MET A 1 -3.60 16.03 10.99
C MET A 1 -2.38 15.44 10.31
N LYS A 2 -1.71 16.16 9.40
CA LYS A 2 -0.53 15.59 8.73
C LYS A 2 0.51 15.27 9.81
N PRO A 3 1.18 14.12 9.75
CA PRO A 3 2.38 13.91 10.55
C PRO A 3 3.37 15.05 10.28
N SER A 4 4.16 15.41 11.28
CA SER A 4 5.23 16.40 11.16
C SER A 4 6.47 15.82 11.79
N LEU A 5 7.59 15.96 11.10
CA LEU A 5 8.92 15.56 11.60
C LEU A 5 9.32 16.29 12.90
N ASP A 6 8.65 17.38 13.26
CA ASP A 6 9.00 18.23 14.41
C ASP A 6 8.71 17.57 15.79
N ASP A 7 7.84 16.55 15.84
CA ASP A 7 7.38 15.91 17.09
C ASP A 7 8.06 14.57 17.42
N LEU A 8 9.13 14.20 16.70
CA LEU A 8 9.75 12.86 16.81
C LEU A 8 10.56 12.64 18.10
N GLY A 9 10.87 13.70 18.86
CA GLY A 9 11.59 13.60 20.12
C GLY A 9 13.03 13.04 20.03
N VAL A 10 13.56 12.94 18.80
CA VAL A 10 14.93 12.54 18.45
C VAL A 10 15.42 13.42 17.30
N ALA A 11 16.69 13.81 17.31
CA ALA A 11 17.27 14.54 16.18
C ALA A 11 17.55 13.59 15.01
N ILE A 12 17.21 14.01 13.80
CA ILE A 12 17.55 13.28 12.57
C ILE A 12 18.80 13.91 11.98
N ASN A 13 19.83 13.10 11.77
CA ASN A 13 21.07 13.51 11.14
C ASN A 13 21.09 13.02 9.67
N TYR A 14 21.39 13.93 8.75
CA TYR A 14 21.53 13.67 7.31
C TYR A 14 22.99 13.49 6.89
N ASP A 15 23.93 13.94 7.73
CA ASP A 15 25.36 13.73 7.53
C ASP A 15 25.77 12.34 8.03
N ILE A 16 26.92 11.87 7.52
CA ILE A 16 27.55 10.66 8.05
C ILE A 16 27.81 10.90 9.54
N LEU A 17 27.11 10.12 10.37
CA LEU A 17 27.29 10.17 11.82
C LEU A 17 28.77 9.98 12.13
N ASP A 18 29.33 10.86 12.97
CA ASP A 18 30.68 10.67 13.49
C ASP A 18 30.70 9.40 14.34
N HIS A 19 31.21 8.32 13.75
CA HIS A 19 31.36 7.05 14.40
C HIS A 19 32.68 6.94 15.19
N GLY A 20 33.45 8.02 15.26
CA GLY A 20 34.81 8.05 15.83
C GLY A 20 35.81 7.27 15.00
N TYR A 21 35.58 7.16 13.69
CA TYR A 21 36.43 6.42 12.76
C TYR A 21 37.68 7.21 12.41
N THR A 22 38.77 6.50 12.16
CA THR A 22 39.95 7.12 11.54
C THR A 22 39.66 7.36 10.04
N PRO A 23 40.34 8.31 9.37
CA PRO A 23 40.17 8.51 7.94
C PRO A 23 40.39 7.24 7.09
N GLU A 24 41.27 6.34 7.54
CA GLU A 24 41.48 5.03 6.91
C GLU A 24 40.25 4.13 7.05
N GLN A 25 39.58 4.16 8.21
CA GLN A 25 38.37 3.38 8.45
C GLN A 25 37.21 3.91 7.63
N ASP A 26 37.03 5.23 7.54
CA ASP A 26 35.97 5.84 6.71
C ASP A 26 36.10 5.46 5.25
N GLN A 27 37.30 5.62 4.68
CA GLN A 27 37.56 5.24 3.29
C GLN A 27 37.28 3.74 3.04
N LEU A 28 37.62 2.89 4.01
CA LEU A 28 37.34 1.46 3.92
C LEU A 28 35.85 1.15 4.06
N VAL A 29 35.12 1.91 4.88
CA VAL A 29 33.67 1.79 5.04
C VAL A 29 32.97 2.09 3.72
N ASP A 30 33.30 3.20 3.07
CA ASP A 30 32.72 3.59 1.78
C ASP A 30 33.00 2.54 0.69
N GLU A 31 34.26 2.08 0.61
CA GLU A 31 34.64 1.09 -0.38
C GLU A 31 33.88 -0.24 -0.16
N LEU A 32 33.81 -0.71 1.08
CA LEU A 32 33.18 -1.99 1.38
C LEU A 32 31.67 -1.93 1.34
N TYR A 33 31.06 -0.76 1.61
CA TYR A 33 29.64 -0.54 1.39
C TYR A 33 29.29 -0.76 -0.09
N ALA A 34 29.99 -0.07 -0.99
CA ALA A 34 29.80 -0.21 -2.44
C ALA A 34 30.07 -1.65 -2.93
N ALA A 35 31.03 -2.35 -2.31
CA ALA A 35 31.33 -3.73 -2.63
C ALA A 35 30.21 -4.69 -2.19
N ALA A 36 29.66 -4.51 -1.00
CA ALA A 36 28.59 -5.34 -0.46
C ALA A 36 27.30 -5.20 -1.26
N THR A 37 26.92 -3.97 -1.66
CA THR A 37 25.72 -3.70 -2.45
C THR A 37 25.78 -4.29 -3.85
N LYS A 38 26.96 -4.33 -4.48
CA LYS A 38 27.20 -5.00 -5.78
C LYS A 38 26.99 -6.52 -5.74
N GLY A 39 27.01 -7.15 -4.58
CA GLY A 39 26.66 -8.56 -4.43
C GLY A 39 27.64 -9.57 -5.08
N LYS A 40 28.89 -9.20 -5.35
CA LYS A 40 29.86 -10.10 -6.00
C LYS A 40 30.66 -10.92 -4.98
N ARG A 41 30.74 -12.24 -5.19
CA ARG A 41 31.44 -13.19 -4.29
C ARG A 41 32.91 -12.83 -4.05
N GLN A 42 33.56 -12.19 -5.02
CA GLN A 42 34.96 -11.75 -4.93
C GLN A 42 35.24 -10.79 -3.76
N TYR A 43 34.22 -10.11 -3.22
CA TYR A 43 34.39 -9.15 -2.13
C TYR A 43 34.41 -9.81 -0.73
N LEU A 44 34.03 -11.09 -0.61
CA LEU A 44 34.02 -11.82 0.66
C LEU A 44 35.38 -11.80 1.40
N PRO A 45 36.53 -12.08 0.76
CA PRO A 45 37.82 -12.06 1.43
C PRO A 45 38.15 -10.68 2.00
N LYS A 46 37.83 -9.61 1.25
CA LYS A 46 38.13 -8.23 1.65
C LYS A 46 37.31 -7.81 2.88
N ILE A 47 36.01 -8.09 2.88
CA ILE A 47 35.15 -7.80 4.04
C ILE A 47 35.58 -8.63 5.26
N LYS A 48 35.89 -9.92 5.08
CA LYS A 48 36.39 -10.77 6.19
C LYS A 48 37.72 -10.28 6.74
N GLN A 49 38.62 -9.75 5.90
CA GLN A 49 39.86 -9.15 6.34
C GLN A 49 39.61 -7.87 7.17
N ALA A 50 38.68 -7.02 6.74
CA ALA A 50 38.29 -5.83 7.51
C ALA A 50 37.71 -6.19 8.88
N ILE A 51 36.86 -7.23 8.97
CA ILE A 51 36.33 -7.73 10.25
C ILE A 51 37.45 -8.22 11.18
N ARG A 52 38.47 -8.91 10.64
CA ARG A 52 39.63 -9.34 11.45
C ARG A 52 40.47 -8.17 11.94
N ARG A 53 40.64 -7.13 11.10
CA ARG A 53 41.43 -5.94 11.43
C ARG A 53 40.70 -5.03 12.42
N PHE A 54 39.38 -4.91 12.29
CA PHE A 54 38.53 -4.02 13.08
C PHE A 54 37.33 -4.78 13.68
N PRO A 55 37.56 -5.72 14.60
CA PRO A 55 36.49 -6.58 15.13
C PRO A 55 35.48 -5.81 16.00
N HIS A 56 35.86 -4.64 16.52
CA HIS A 56 34.99 -3.77 17.31
C HIS A 56 34.02 -2.95 16.44
N LEU A 57 34.25 -2.86 15.13
CA LEU A 57 33.37 -2.11 14.23
C LEU A 57 32.25 -3.01 13.70
N PRO A 58 30.97 -2.77 14.09
CA PRO A 58 29.85 -3.59 13.63
C PRO A 58 29.54 -3.41 12.14
N VAL A 59 29.87 -2.25 11.56
CA VAL A 59 29.58 -1.91 10.16
C VAL A 59 30.15 -2.93 9.17
N PHE A 60 31.36 -3.46 9.41
CA PHE A 60 31.95 -4.48 8.53
C PHE A 60 31.23 -5.83 8.62
N LYS A 61 30.68 -6.18 9.79
CA LYS A 61 29.83 -7.37 9.92
C LYS A 61 28.50 -7.14 9.20
N ASN A 62 27.95 -5.94 9.28
CA ASN A 62 26.74 -5.57 8.53
C ASN A 62 26.96 -5.70 7.01
N PHE A 63 28.12 -5.27 6.49
CA PHE A 63 28.44 -5.47 5.07
C PHE A 63 28.56 -6.94 4.69
N LEU A 64 29.10 -7.77 5.58
CA LEU A 64 29.14 -9.21 5.36
C LEU A 64 27.72 -9.82 5.34
N TYR A 65 26.84 -9.37 6.23
CA TYR A 65 25.43 -9.76 6.25
C TYR A 65 24.76 -9.39 4.92
N VAL A 66 24.89 -8.14 4.47
CA VAL A 66 24.31 -7.65 3.20
C VAL A 66 24.83 -8.47 2.02
N LEU A 67 26.15 -8.70 1.94
CA LEU A 67 26.74 -9.48 0.86
C LEU A 67 26.25 -10.93 0.86
N TYR A 68 26.15 -11.58 2.02
CA TYR A 68 25.56 -12.93 2.09
C TYR A 68 24.11 -12.95 1.65
N GLY A 69 23.32 -11.93 2.01
CA GLY A 69 21.95 -11.76 1.53
C GLY A 69 21.88 -11.69 0.00
N LYS A 70 22.71 -10.85 -0.63
CA LYS A 70 22.79 -10.72 -2.10
C LYS A 70 23.27 -11.99 -2.80
N LEU A 71 24.09 -12.80 -2.14
CA LEU A 71 24.56 -14.09 -2.65
C LEU A 71 23.60 -15.25 -2.38
N GLY A 72 22.44 -15.01 -1.73
CA GLY A 72 21.49 -16.06 -1.36
C GLY A 72 21.96 -16.97 -0.22
N MET A 73 23.05 -16.62 0.46
CA MET A 73 23.66 -17.39 1.56
C MET A 73 22.94 -17.11 2.89
N LYS A 74 21.66 -17.50 2.96
CA LYS A 74 20.76 -17.15 4.08
C LYS A 74 21.24 -17.67 5.44
N ALA A 75 21.81 -18.87 5.49
CA ALA A 75 22.29 -19.45 6.75
C ALA A 75 23.48 -18.66 7.31
N GLU A 76 24.40 -18.25 6.45
CA GLU A 76 25.56 -17.45 6.79
C GLU A 76 25.17 -16.03 7.17
N ALA A 77 24.23 -15.41 6.44
CA ALA A 77 23.66 -14.12 6.81
C ALA A 77 23.08 -14.15 8.24
N ARG A 78 22.26 -15.17 8.56
CA ARG A 78 21.71 -15.35 9.90
C ARG A 78 22.77 -15.49 10.99
N ARG A 79 23.84 -16.26 10.74
CA ARG A 79 24.95 -16.39 11.69
C ARG A 79 25.65 -15.05 11.94
N VAL A 80 25.86 -14.25 10.89
CA VAL A 80 26.47 -12.91 11.04
C VAL A 80 25.56 -11.98 11.83
N LEU A 81 24.26 -12.02 11.57
CA LEU A 81 23.28 -11.22 12.31
C LEU A 81 23.26 -11.58 13.80
N GLU A 82 23.34 -12.88 14.11
CA GLU A 82 23.49 -13.36 15.49
C GLU A 82 24.77 -12.83 16.15
N THR A 83 25.90 -12.90 15.45
CA THR A 83 27.17 -12.32 15.95
C THR A 83 27.08 -10.81 16.18
N ILE A 84 26.36 -10.06 15.32
CA ILE A 84 26.14 -8.63 15.53
C ILE A 84 25.32 -8.41 16.80
N ARG A 85 24.27 -9.20 17.02
CA ARG A 85 23.42 -9.11 18.21
C ARG A 85 24.22 -9.34 19.50
N GLU A 86 25.02 -10.41 19.53
CA GLU A 86 25.80 -10.80 20.71
C GLU A 86 26.90 -9.78 21.05
N LEU A 87 27.62 -9.30 20.02
CA LEU A 87 28.80 -8.46 20.23
C LEU A 87 28.49 -6.96 20.21
N HIS A 88 27.40 -6.54 19.58
CA HIS A 88 27.06 -5.13 19.32
C HIS A 88 25.58 -4.84 19.61
N PRO A 89 25.09 -5.08 20.84
CA PRO A 89 23.66 -4.98 21.17
C PRO A 89 23.07 -3.57 20.99
N GLN A 90 23.90 -2.54 21.00
CA GLN A 90 23.51 -1.13 20.81
C GLN A 90 23.58 -0.69 19.34
N TYR A 91 24.02 -1.54 18.41
CA TYR A 91 24.12 -1.17 17.00
C TYR A 91 22.75 -1.11 16.34
N VAL A 92 22.24 0.10 16.10
CA VAL A 92 20.89 0.41 15.59
C VAL A 92 20.58 -0.36 14.30
N THR A 93 21.47 -0.31 13.30
CA THR A 93 21.27 -1.04 12.04
C THR A 93 21.17 -2.56 12.25
N GLY A 94 21.88 -3.10 13.24
CA GLY A 94 21.76 -4.51 13.65
C GLY A 94 20.40 -4.85 14.24
N LYS A 95 19.84 -3.96 15.07
CA LYS A 95 18.48 -4.09 15.59
C LYS A 95 17.42 -4.05 14.48
N ILE A 96 17.50 -3.06 13.59
CA ILE A 96 16.58 -2.93 12.45
C ILE A 96 16.61 -4.19 11.58
N THR A 97 17.81 -4.66 11.23
CA THR A 97 17.98 -5.87 10.42
C THR A 97 17.39 -7.10 11.11
N ARG A 98 17.55 -7.21 12.43
CA ARG A 98 16.97 -8.30 13.22
C ARG A 98 15.45 -8.23 13.26
N ALA A 99 14.88 -7.05 13.47
CA ALA A 99 13.43 -6.87 13.46
C ALA A 99 12.82 -7.21 12.09
N MET A 100 13.45 -6.78 11.00
CA MET A 100 13.04 -7.17 9.65
C MET A 100 13.07 -8.69 9.45
N SER A 101 14.15 -9.35 9.90
CA SER A 101 14.24 -10.82 9.85
C SER A 101 13.19 -11.51 10.73
N ALA A 102 12.82 -10.92 11.86
CA ALA A 102 11.76 -11.43 12.72
C ALA A 102 10.38 -11.31 12.04
N LEU A 103 10.09 -10.21 11.33
CA LEU A 103 8.89 -10.07 10.51
C LEU A 103 8.82 -11.10 9.38
N ASP A 104 9.94 -11.37 8.72
CA ASP A 104 10.01 -12.40 7.66
C ASP A 104 9.71 -13.81 8.21
N ASP A 105 10.06 -14.06 9.48
CA ASP A 105 9.76 -15.30 10.21
C ASP A 105 8.38 -15.28 10.92
N ASN A 106 7.52 -14.27 10.65
CA ASN A 106 6.22 -14.04 11.31
C ASN A 106 6.28 -13.89 12.84
N LYS A 107 7.42 -13.46 13.39
CA LYS A 107 7.61 -13.18 14.82
C LYS A 107 7.32 -11.71 15.10
N MET A 108 6.05 -11.35 15.00
CA MET A 108 5.57 -9.96 15.07
C MET A 108 5.98 -9.27 16.38
N GLU A 109 5.72 -9.90 17.52
CA GLU A 109 6.02 -9.32 18.83
C GLU A 109 7.51 -9.07 19.02
N GLU A 110 8.34 -10.05 18.64
CA GLU A 110 9.80 -9.91 18.71
C GLU A 110 10.29 -8.72 17.86
N ALA A 111 9.72 -8.53 16.66
CA ALA A 111 10.09 -7.41 15.79
C ALA A 111 9.76 -6.05 16.44
N ALA A 112 8.57 -5.93 17.04
CA ALA A 112 8.14 -4.72 17.72
C ALA A 112 9.00 -4.43 18.96
N GLU A 113 9.26 -5.44 19.81
CA GLU A 113 10.11 -5.29 21.00
C GLU A 113 11.54 -4.85 20.65
N ILE A 114 12.15 -5.43 19.61
CA ILE A 114 13.52 -5.08 19.18
C ILE A 114 13.64 -3.60 18.82
N LEU A 115 12.59 -3.03 18.23
CA LEU A 115 12.53 -1.64 17.79
C LEU A 115 11.75 -0.74 18.75
N CYS A 116 11.55 -1.15 20.01
CA CYS A 116 10.87 -0.35 21.02
C CYS A 116 9.48 0.12 20.56
N HIS A 117 8.70 -0.80 19.97
CA HIS A 117 7.41 -0.51 19.34
C HIS A 117 7.46 0.64 18.32
N PHE A 118 8.61 0.77 17.64
CA PHE A 118 8.90 1.77 16.62
C PHE A 118 8.98 3.22 17.15
N ASP A 119 9.08 3.40 18.48
CA ASP A 119 9.39 4.70 19.08
C ASP A 119 10.87 5.04 18.87
N LEU A 120 11.14 6.03 18.01
CA LEU A 120 12.49 6.42 17.64
C LEU A 120 13.30 6.97 18.82
N LYS A 121 12.66 7.65 19.77
CA LYS A 121 13.31 8.22 20.96
C LYS A 121 13.72 7.11 21.92
N GLU A 122 12.87 6.12 22.13
CA GLU A 122 13.20 4.94 22.91
C GLU A 122 14.28 4.09 22.24
N LEU A 123 14.19 3.90 20.91
CA LEU A 123 15.20 3.19 20.14
C LEU A 123 16.57 3.85 20.24
N ALA A 124 16.64 5.17 20.04
CA ALA A 124 17.88 5.95 20.18
C ALA A 124 18.46 5.81 21.60
N ARG A 125 17.62 5.97 22.64
CA ARG A 125 18.03 5.79 24.03
C ARG A 125 18.55 4.38 24.32
N ALA A 126 17.87 3.35 23.83
CA ALA A 126 18.27 1.95 23.98
C ALA A 126 19.60 1.63 23.27
N CYS A 127 20.03 2.50 22.35
CA CYS A 127 21.30 2.43 21.65
C CYS A 127 22.33 3.45 22.17
N GLY A 128 22.04 4.16 23.27
CA GLY A 128 22.94 5.15 23.87
C GLY A 128 23.14 6.41 23.02
N ARG A 129 22.19 6.75 22.16
CA ARG A 129 22.27 7.85 21.19
C ARG A 129 21.18 8.88 21.44
N GLN A 130 21.44 10.13 21.05
CA GLN A 130 20.44 11.21 21.05
C GLN A 130 19.92 11.55 19.65
N GLU A 131 20.59 11.03 18.62
CA GLU A 131 20.25 11.24 17.21
C GLU A 131 20.32 9.93 16.44
N LEU A 132 19.49 9.84 15.41
CA LEU A 132 19.47 8.75 14.43
C LEU A 132 19.80 9.30 13.05
N HIS A 133 20.49 8.51 12.23
CA HIS A 133 20.68 8.89 10.84
C HIS A 133 19.35 8.73 10.08
N TYR A 134 19.09 9.56 9.07
CA TYR A 134 17.84 9.51 8.30
C TYR A 134 17.56 8.11 7.75
N SER A 135 18.59 7.39 7.28
CA SER A 135 18.42 6.02 6.78
C SER A 135 18.09 4.98 7.86
N GLU A 136 18.42 5.23 9.13
CA GLU A 136 18.00 4.40 10.26
C GLU A 136 16.52 4.65 10.58
N VAL A 137 16.09 5.93 10.52
CA VAL A 137 14.69 6.33 10.70
C VAL A 137 13.82 5.73 9.59
N LEU A 138 14.20 5.95 8.33
CA LEU A 138 13.51 5.45 7.15
C LEU A 138 13.30 3.93 7.23
N LYS A 139 14.34 3.16 7.58
CA LYS A 139 14.23 1.70 7.71
C LYS A 139 13.42 1.25 8.91
N THR A 140 13.42 2.03 9.99
CA THR A 140 12.58 1.76 11.16
C THR A 140 11.11 1.89 10.79
N TRP A 141 10.74 2.99 10.12
CA TRP A 141 9.37 3.20 9.63
C TRP A 141 8.96 2.23 8.53
N PHE A 142 9.87 1.89 7.62
CA PHE A 142 9.64 0.81 6.65
C PHE A 142 9.28 -0.51 7.36
N THR A 143 10.00 -0.85 8.43
CA THR A 143 9.72 -2.04 9.23
C THR A 143 8.38 -1.93 9.95
N ALA A 144 8.03 -0.76 10.49
CA ALA A 144 6.76 -0.50 11.14
C ALA A 144 5.57 -0.60 10.16
N ALA A 145 5.69 -0.04 8.96
CA ALA A 145 4.69 -0.15 7.91
C ALA A 145 4.45 -1.61 7.53
N ARG A 146 5.52 -2.39 7.31
CA ARG A 146 5.43 -3.84 7.05
C ARG A 146 4.74 -4.59 8.18
N TYR A 147 5.06 -4.25 9.43
CA TYR A 147 4.43 -4.84 10.61
C TYR A 147 2.91 -4.62 10.59
N HIS A 148 2.46 -3.40 10.33
CA HIS A 148 1.03 -3.07 10.27
C HIS A 148 0.30 -3.69 9.07
N LEU A 149 0.95 -3.79 7.91
CA LEU A 149 0.40 -4.51 6.76
C LEU A 149 0.18 -6.00 7.06
N GLN A 150 1.07 -6.63 7.83
CA GLN A 150 0.92 -8.03 8.27
C GLN A 150 -0.20 -8.20 9.32
N LEU A 151 -0.48 -7.17 10.13
CA LEU A 151 -1.62 -7.12 11.05
C LEU A 151 -2.96 -6.76 10.37
N ASP A 152 -2.96 -6.55 9.05
CA ASP A 152 -4.10 -6.06 8.27
C ASP A 152 -4.63 -4.67 8.68
N ASP A 153 -3.72 -3.83 9.19
CA ASP A 153 -3.95 -2.43 9.57
C ASP A 153 -3.30 -1.48 8.54
N PRO A 154 -3.92 -1.28 7.35
CA PRO A 154 -3.36 -0.45 6.30
C PRO A 154 -3.33 1.03 6.66
N ASP A 155 -4.19 1.50 7.57
CA ASP A 155 -4.26 2.91 7.96
C ASP A 155 -3.01 3.30 8.75
N ARG A 156 -2.57 2.44 9.69
CA ARG A 156 -1.28 2.65 10.37
C ARG A 156 -0.08 2.48 9.44
N ALA A 157 -0.15 1.56 8.48
CA ALA A 157 0.92 1.42 7.51
C ALA A 157 1.05 2.65 6.59
N GLU A 158 -0.08 3.25 6.20
CA GLU A 158 -0.12 4.50 5.45
C GLU A 158 0.48 5.66 6.24
N HIS A 159 0.18 5.75 7.54
CA HIS A 159 0.81 6.77 8.39
C HIS A 159 2.35 6.72 8.35
N TYR A 160 2.94 5.52 8.42
CA TYR A 160 4.39 5.38 8.29
C TYR A 160 4.89 5.67 6.86
N TRP A 161 4.10 5.38 5.84
CA TRP A 161 4.45 5.76 4.46
C TRP A 161 4.47 7.28 4.28
N GLU A 162 3.46 8.00 4.78
CA GLU A 162 3.43 9.47 4.75
C GLU A 162 4.65 10.09 5.44
N LEU A 163 5.05 9.54 6.60
CA LEU A 163 6.27 9.94 7.30
C LEU A 163 7.54 9.71 6.48
N MET A 164 7.64 8.57 5.78
CA MET A 164 8.78 8.30 4.90
C MET A 164 8.80 9.23 3.68
N GLU A 165 7.64 9.54 3.12
CA GLU A 165 7.49 10.46 1.98
C GLU A 165 7.87 11.90 2.37
N GLU A 166 7.56 12.33 3.58
CA GLU A 166 8.00 13.62 4.12
C GLU A 166 9.52 13.66 4.37
N LEU A 167 10.09 12.55 4.85
CA LEU A 167 11.52 12.46 5.20
C LEU A 167 12.43 12.38 3.98
N GLU A 168 12.12 11.48 3.05
CA GLU A 168 12.89 11.22 1.83
C GLU A 168 11.92 10.82 0.70
N PRO A 169 11.45 11.82 -0.08
CA PRO A 169 10.63 11.58 -1.26
C PRO A 169 11.34 10.63 -2.23
N ASP A 170 10.58 9.80 -2.95
CA ASP A 170 11.09 8.83 -3.94
C ASP A 170 12.04 7.76 -3.36
N SER A 171 12.02 7.55 -2.03
CA SER A 171 12.77 6.45 -1.43
C SER A 171 12.24 5.08 -1.89
N ASN A 172 13.14 4.13 -2.14
CA ASN A 172 12.76 2.78 -2.54
C ASN A 172 11.91 2.08 -1.45
N GLU A 173 12.20 2.32 -0.17
CA GLU A 173 11.40 1.88 0.96
C GLU A 173 9.97 2.43 0.90
N GLY A 174 9.79 3.72 0.61
CA GLY A 174 8.48 4.36 0.46
C GLY A 174 7.66 3.75 -0.67
N GLU A 175 8.26 3.62 -1.87
CA GLU A 175 7.62 3.04 -3.06
C GLU A 175 7.13 1.60 -2.81
N LEU A 176 7.93 0.78 -2.12
CA LEU A 176 7.54 -0.60 -1.80
C LEU A 176 6.31 -0.65 -0.86
N ILE A 177 6.18 0.28 0.08
CA ILE A 177 5.01 0.35 0.96
C ILE A 177 3.79 0.90 0.20
N ALA A 178 3.97 1.91 -0.64
CA ALA A 178 2.90 2.44 -1.47
C ALA A 178 2.26 1.33 -2.34
N GLN A 179 3.09 0.54 -3.02
CA GLN A 179 2.64 -0.62 -3.80
C GLN A 179 1.88 -1.64 -2.94
N ALA A 180 2.39 -1.96 -1.75
CA ALA A 180 1.74 -2.90 -0.85
C ALA A 180 0.37 -2.40 -0.33
N LEU A 181 0.25 -1.10 -0.05
CA LEU A 181 -1.01 -0.45 0.34
C LEU A 181 -2.05 -0.52 -0.77
N VAL A 182 -1.67 -0.26 -2.02
CA VAL A 182 -2.56 -0.40 -3.18
C VAL A 182 -3.10 -1.83 -3.28
N ILE A 183 -2.22 -2.83 -3.22
CA ILE A 183 -2.60 -4.24 -3.26
C ILE A 183 -3.58 -4.58 -2.12
N LYS A 184 -3.29 -4.13 -0.89
CA LYS A 184 -4.14 -4.37 0.28
C LYS A 184 -5.53 -3.75 0.14
N ARG A 185 -5.62 -2.52 -0.36
CA ARG A 185 -6.90 -1.83 -0.63
C ARG A 185 -7.71 -2.57 -1.68
N MET A 186 -7.07 -3.03 -2.76
CA MET A 186 -7.72 -3.84 -3.78
C MET A 186 -8.27 -5.14 -3.20
N GLN A 187 -7.50 -5.84 -2.36
CA GLN A 187 -7.96 -7.06 -1.69
C GLN A 187 -9.20 -6.81 -0.83
N LYS A 188 -9.19 -5.77 0.02
CA LYS A 188 -10.36 -5.39 0.83
C LYS A 188 -11.58 -5.03 -0.04
N GLY A 189 -11.36 -4.33 -1.15
CA GLY A 189 -12.42 -4.02 -2.12
C GLY A 189 -13.02 -5.28 -2.77
N MET A 190 -12.18 -6.24 -3.16
CA MET A 190 -12.63 -7.52 -3.73
C MET A 190 -13.40 -8.36 -2.70
N GLU A 191 -12.96 -8.38 -1.44
CA GLU A 191 -13.69 -9.06 -0.36
C GLU A 191 -15.07 -8.45 -0.11
N ARG A 192 -15.16 -7.10 -0.13
CA ARG A 192 -16.45 -6.40 -0.01
C ARG A 192 -17.39 -6.76 -1.17
N MET A 193 -16.92 -6.67 -2.41
CA MET A 193 -17.73 -7.04 -3.59
C MET A 193 -18.19 -8.49 -3.55
N LYS A 194 -17.34 -9.40 -3.07
CA LYS A 194 -17.70 -10.81 -2.91
C LYS A 194 -18.84 -10.98 -1.89
N LYS A 195 -18.75 -10.32 -0.73
CA LYS A 195 -19.80 -10.35 0.29
C LYS A 195 -21.11 -9.73 -0.21
N GLU A 196 -21.04 -8.64 -0.96
CA GLU A 196 -22.20 -8.01 -1.58
C GLU A 196 -22.90 -8.97 -2.55
N ARG A 197 -22.15 -9.62 -3.46
CA ARG A 197 -22.69 -10.65 -4.37
C ARG A 197 -23.29 -11.86 -3.65
N GLU A 198 -22.68 -12.31 -2.56
CA GLU A 198 -23.22 -13.40 -1.75
C GLU A 198 -24.51 -12.99 -1.01
N ALA A 199 -24.68 -11.69 -0.74
CA ALA A 199 -25.88 -11.13 -0.11
C ALA A 199 -26.98 -10.74 -1.12
N GLU A 200 -26.69 -10.75 -2.43
CA GLU A 200 -27.68 -10.48 -3.48
C GLU A 200 -28.77 -11.56 -3.45
N GLN A 201 -30.01 -11.13 -3.17
CA GLN A 201 -31.19 -11.96 -3.38
C GLN A 201 -31.65 -11.78 -4.82
N TRP A 202 -31.49 -12.84 -5.61
CA TRP A 202 -32.05 -12.92 -6.95
C TRP A 202 -33.57 -13.05 -6.84
N VAL A 203 -34.28 -12.01 -7.28
CA VAL A 203 -35.71 -12.11 -7.53
C VAL A 203 -35.87 -12.51 -8.99
N GLU A 204 -36.66 -13.54 -9.26
CA GLU A 204 -37.12 -13.81 -10.63
C GLU A 204 -37.93 -12.60 -11.11
N SER A 205 -37.29 -11.72 -11.87
CA SER A 205 -38.02 -10.73 -12.66
C SER A 205 -38.67 -11.49 -13.81
N TYR A 206 -39.97 -11.74 -13.70
CA TYR A 206 -40.74 -12.26 -14.83
C TYR A 206 -40.56 -11.31 -16.03
N PRO A 207 -40.35 -11.83 -17.25
CA PRO A 207 -40.33 -10.97 -18.43
C PRO A 207 -41.65 -10.19 -18.48
N THR A 208 -41.55 -8.86 -18.51
CA THR A 208 -42.66 -8.01 -18.92
C THR A 208 -42.89 -8.35 -20.39
N TYR A 209 -43.97 -9.10 -20.66
CA TYR A 209 -44.54 -9.46 -21.95
C TYR A 209 -43.71 -9.06 -23.19
N ILE A 210 -43.11 -10.05 -23.87
CA ILE A 210 -42.52 -9.83 -25.21
C ILE A 210 -43.71 -9.70 -26.16
N VAL A 211 -44.01 -8.47 -26.57
CA VAL A 211 -44.94 -8.17 -27.66
C VAL A 211 -44.26 -8.60 -28.97
N GLU A 212 -44.93 -9.38 -29.82
CA GLU A 212 -44.44 -9.65 -31.18
C GLU A 212 -44.56 -8.37 -32.01
N GLN A 213 -43.49 -7.95 -32.68
CA GLN A 213 -43.52 -6.67 -33.39
C GLN A 213 -44.46 -6.72 -34.60
N SER A 214 -45.35 -5.73 -34.71
CA SER A 214 -46.28 -5.57 -35.84
C SER A 214 -45.72 -4.59 -36.86
N GLU A 215 -45.81 -4.91 -38.16
CA GLU A 215 -45.49 -3.96 -39.25
C GLU A 215 -46.69 -3.07 -39.62
N GLU A 216 -47.87 -3.32 -39.05
CA GLU A 216 -49.10 -2.55 -39.32
C GLU A 216 -49.42 -1.63 -38.14
N ALA A 217 -49.47 -0.31 -38.42
CA ALA A 217 -49.81 0.69 -37.42
C ALA A 217 -51.25 0.50 -36.92
N PRO A 218 -51.50 0.61 -35.60
CA PRO A 218 -52.81 0.43 -35.01
C PRO A 218 -53.75 1.56 -35.43
N GLU A 219 -55.00 1.22 -35.77
CA GLU A 219 -56.04 2.22 -35.99
C GLU A 219 -56.46 2.83 -34.64
N LEU A 220 -55.90 4.00 -34.31
CA LEU A 220 -56.17 4.66 -33.05
C LEU A 220 -57.59 5.24 -33.01
N PRO A 221 -58.29 5.17 -31.86
CA PRO A 221 -59.65 5.70 -31.73
C PRO A 221 -59.74 7.23 -31.79
N HIS A 222 -58.61 7.91 -31.57
CA HIS A 222 -58.48 9.37 -31.55
C HIS A 222 -57.20 9.78 -32.29
N PRO A 223 -57.29 10.66 -33.31
CA PRO A 223 -56.12 11.09 -34.09
C PRO A 223 -55.10 11.87 -33.25
N GLU A 224 -55.52 12.50 -32.16
CA GLU A 224 -54.64 13.25 -31.24
C GLU A 224 -53.58 12.34 -30.58
N LEU A 225 -53.81 11.02 -30.54
CA LEU A 225 -52.87 10.05 -29.99
C LEU A 225 -51.72 9.69 -30.94
N GLU A 226 -51.83 10.01 -32.24
CA GLU A 226 -50.73 9.81 -33.21
C GLU A 226 -49.50 10.64 -32.84
N ALA A 227 -49.70 11.77 -32.16
CA ALA A 227 -48.62 12.62 -31.67
C ALA A 227 -47.64 11.87 -30.74
N LEU A 228 -48.08 10.80 -30.06
CA LEU A 228 -47.21 9.99 -29.20
C LEU A 228 -46.21 9.12 -29.99
N TYR A 229 -46.39 8.96 -31.30
CA TYR A 229 -45.40 8.35 -32.20
C TYR A 229 -44.48 9.38 -32.84
N GLU A 230 -44.93 10.63 -32.97
CA GLU A 230 -44.19 11.71 -33.64
C GLU A 230 -43.22 12.45 -32.70
N TYR A 231 -43.56 12.55 -31.41
CA TYR A 231 -42.78 13.30 -30.42
C TYR A 231 -42.13 12.39 -29.38
N SER A 232 -40.92 12.77 -28.95
CA SER A 232 -40.26 12.17 -27.79
C SER A 232 -40.88 12.68 -26.49
N GLU A 233 -40.64 12.00 -25.36
CA GLU A 233 -41.09 12.45 -24.03
C GLU A 233 -40.60 13.87 -23.70
N GLU A 234 -39.41 14.25 -24.19
CA GLU A 234 -38.79 15.55 -23.91
C GLU A 234 -39.31 16.67 -24.83
N ASP A 235 -39.92 16.33 -25.98
CA ASP A 235 -40.30 17.27 -27.04
C ASP A 235 -41.83 17.41 -27.24
N LEU A 236 -42.64 16.75 -26.41
CA LEU A 236 -44.09 16.75 -26.56
C LEU A 236 -44.70 18.13 -26.20
N PRO A 237 -45.36 18.83 -27.14
CA PRO A 237 -45.92 20.16 -26.88
C PRO A 237 -47.02 20.17 -25.81
N GLU A 238 -47.04 21.21 -24.96
CA GLU A 238 -48.02 21.30 -23.86
C GLU A 238 -49.48 21.39 -24.33
N ASP A 239 -49.73 21.95 -25.50
CA ASP A 239 -51.04 22.03 -26.13
C ASP A 239 -51.54 20.65 -26.56
N VAL A 240 -50.68 19.82 -27.15
CA VAL A 240 -50.99 18.42 -27.49
C VAL A 240 -51.30 17.60 -26.23
N ILE A 241 -50.54 17.79 -25.14
CA ILE A 241 -50.81 17.12 -23.87
C ILE A 241 -52.21 17.47 -23.35
N ARG A 242 -52.62 18.74 -23.46
CA ARG A 242 -53.95 19.18 -23.02
C ARG A 242 -55.05 18.55 -23.87
N GLU A 243 -54.89 18.53 -25.19
CA GLU A 243 -55.84 17.91 -26.11
C GLU A 243 -56.04 16.41 -25.79
N ILE A 244 -54.95 15.67 -25.55
CA ILE A 244 -55.01 14.25 -25.15
C ILE A 244 -55.73 14.07 -23.81
N LEU A 245 -55.48 14.95 -22.84
CA LEU A 245 -56.11 14.88 -21.50
C LEU A 245 -57.61 15.25 -21.51
N GLU A 246 -58.09 15.97 -22.53
CA GLU A 246 -59.50 16.31 -22.71
C GLU A 246 -60.32 15.17 -23.32
N LEU A 247 -59.68 14.14 -23.88
CA LEU A 247 -60.36 12.99 -24.50
C LEU A 247 -61.19 12.17 -23.49
N PRO A 248 -62.29 11.51 -23.93
CA PRO A 248 -63.08 10.68 -23.04
C PRO A 248 -62.26 9.54 -22.46
N ARG A 249 -62.25 9.43 -21.13
CA ARG A 249 -61.34 8.59 -20.34
C ARG A 249 -61.31 7.12 -20.77
N ASP A 250 -62.45 6.54 -21.14
CA ASP A 250 -62.54 5.13 -21.51
C ASP A 250 -61.92 4.87 -22.89
N SER A 251 -62.18 5.75 -23.87
CA SER A 251 -61.57 5.67 -25.20
C SER A 251 -60.09 6.04 -25.21
N LEU A 252 -59.67 7.00 -24.38
CA LEU A 252 -58.27 7.36 -24.18
C LEU A 252 -57.46 6.17 -23.63
N ARG A 253 -57.99 5.49 -22.61
CA ARG A 253 -57.36 4.28 -22.04
C ARG A 253 -57.24 3.15 -23.05
N ALA A 254 -58.24 2.97 -23.91
CA ALA A 254 -58.20 1.97 -24.97
C ALA A 254 -57.10 2.32 -25.99
N GLY A 255 -57.03 3.57 -26.45
CA GLY A 255 -56.00 4.03 -27.39
C GLY A 255 -54.58 3.92 -26.83
N LEU A 256 -54.34 4.39 -25.60
CA LEU A 256 -53.02 4.26 -24.95
C LEU A 256 -52.59 2.81 -24.75
N ARG A 257 -53.54 1.90 -24.52
CA ARG A 257 -53.24 0.46 -24.45
C ARG A 257 -52.79 -0.07 -25.80
N MET A 258 -53.45 0.32 -26.88
CA MET A 258 -53.05 -0.08 -28.24
C MET A 258 -51.63 0.40 -28.56
N ILE A 259 -51.26 1.62 -28.15
CA ILE A 259 -49.90 2.16 -28.32
C ILE A 259 -48.86 1.36 -27.52
N LEU A 260 -49.19 0.96 -26.29
CA LEU A 260 -48.29 0.14 -25.47
C LEU A 260 -48.16 -1.31 -25.98
N GLU A 261 -49.16 -1.78 -26.72
CA GLU A 261 -49.21 -3.12 -27.35
C GLU A 261 -48.67 -3.09 -28.79
N ASP A 262 -48.32 -1.92 -29.31
CA ASP A 262 -47.71 -1.69 -30.62
C ASP A 262 -46.22 -1.43 -30.43
N CYS A 263 -45.41 -2.50 -30.52
CA CYS A 263 -43.95 -2.45 -30.45
C CYS A 263 -43.35 -3.10 -31.68
#